data_AF-A0A9E5X8E0-F1
#
_entry.id   AF-A0A9E5X8E0-F1
#
_cell.length_a   1.000
_cell.length_b   1.000
_cell.length_c   1.000
_cell.angle_alpha   90.00
_cell.angle_beta   90.00
_cell.angle_gamma   90.00
#
_symmetry.space_group_name_H-M   'P 1'
#
loop_
_entity.id
_entity.type
_entity.pdbx_description
1 polymer ?
#
loop_
_entity_poly.entity_id
_entity_poly.type
_entity_poly.pdbx_seq_one_letter_code
_entity_poly.pdbx_strand_id
1 'polypeptide(L)' 'MRGKPVLGTISGLFFGFFVALLLQQFAIAPLTTTTLIGLPIAGIVLGILLAAWAPFGRRR' A
#
# COMPACT_ATOMS: atom_id res chain seq x y z
N MET A 1 18.96 3.80 -7.80
CA MET A 1 17.91 4.26 -6.86
C MET A 1 16.60 4.72 -7.53
N ARG A 2 16.53 4.95 -8.85
CA ARG A 2 15.43 5.69 -9.51
C ARG A 2 14.10 4.96 -9.81
N GLY A 3 13.92 3.68 -9.45
CA GLY A 3 12.64 2.96 -9.68
C GLY A 3 11.98 2.36 -8.43
N LYS A 4 12.75 2.20 -7.34
CA LYS A 4 12.29 1.55 -6.11
C LYS A 4 11.12 2.29 -5.44
N PRO A 5 11.11 3.64 -5.33
CA PRO A 5 10.03 4.35 -4.66
C PRO A 5 8.71 4.25 -5.43
N VAL A 6 8.77 4.31 -6.77
CA VAL A 6 7.57 4.29 -7.63
C VAL A 6 6.84 2.96 -7.52
N LEU A 7 7.58 1.85 -7.60
CA LEU A 7 7.02 0.50 -7.39
C LEU A 7 6.45 0.35 -5.98
N GLY A 8 7.13 0.88 -4.96
CA GLY A 8 6.64 0.91 -3.57
C GLY A 8 5.33 1.67 -3.43
N THR A 9 5.23 2.86 -4.02
CA THR A 9 4.01 3.68 -4.00
C THR A 9 2.84 2.99 -4.70
N ILE A 10 3.05 2.45 -5.90
CA ILE A 10 1.99 1.79 -6.67
C ILE A 10 1.50 0.54 -5.93
N SER A 11 2.42 -0.33 -5.50
CA SER A 11 2.07 -1.54 -4.75
C SER A 11 1.41 -1.22 -3.42
N GLY A 12 1.89 -0.21 -2.70
CA GLY A 12 1.30 0.28 -1.46
C GLY A 12 -0.12 0.83 -1.63
N LEU A 13 -0.38 1.61 -2.68
CA LEU A 13 -1.70 2.13 -3.02
C LEU A 13 -2.70 0.99 -3.23
N PHE A 14 -2.37 0.04 -4.11
CA PHE A 14 -3.24 -1.10 -4.41
C PHE A 14 -3.45 -1.97 -3.17
N PHE A 15 -2.40 -2.21 -2.40
CA PHE A 15 -2.50 -2.96 -1.14
C PHE A 15 -3.51 -2.30 -0.18
N GLY A 16 -3.36 -1.01 0.11
CA GLY A 16 -4.28 -0.31 1.01
C GLY A 16 -5.72 -0.25 0.49
N PHE A 17 -5.90 -0.08 -0.82
CA PHE A 17 -7.21 -0.10 -1.46
C PHE A 17 -7.90 -1.47 -1.35
N PHE A 18 -7.20 -2.56 -1.70
CA PHE A 18 -7.77 -3.90 -1.58
C PHE A 18 -8.03 -4.29 -0.13
N VAL A 19 -7.20 -3.86 0.82
CA VAL A 19 -7.46 -4.07 2.25
C VAL A 19 -8.76 -3.37 2.67
N ALA A 20 -9.01 -2.13 2.23
CA ALA A 20 -10.27 -1.44 2.52
C ALA A 20 -11.50 -2.21 1.99
N LEU A 21 -11.41 -2.73 0.76
CA LEU A 21 -12.47 -3.54 0.17
C LEU A 21 -12.66 -4.87 0.90
N LEU A 22 -11.57 -5.55 1.27
CA LEU A 22 -11.65 -6.82 2.01
C LEU A 22 -12.28 -6.62 3.38
N LEU A 23 -11.90 -5.57 4.11
CA LEU A 23 -12.50 -5.26 5.41
C LEU A 23 -14.01 -5.06 5.31
N GLN A 24 -14.48 -4.42 4.24
CA GLN A 24 -15.92 -4.27 3.98
C GLN A 24 -16.57 -5.59 3.54
N GLN A 25 -15.94 -6.34 2.63
CA GLN A 25 -16.50 -7.58 2.09
C GLN A 25 -16.71 -8.65 3.17
N PHE A 26 -15.82 -8.70 4.17
CA PHE A 26 -15.90 -9.63 5.29
C PHE A 26 -16.60 -9.04 6.52
N ALA A 27 -17.29 -7.90 6.37
CA ALA A 27 -18.01 -7.21 7.45
C ALA A 27 -17.16 -6.90 8.70
N ILE A 28 -15.84 -6.77 8.54
CA ILE A 28 -14.91 -6.44 9.62
C ILE A 28 -14.98 -4.94 9.93
N ALA A 29 -15.03 -4.11 8.90
CA ALA A 29 -15.20 -2.66 9.04
C ALA A 29 -16.03 -2.09 7.88
N PRO A 30 -16.87 -1.07 8.13
CA PRO A 30 -17.65 -0.43 7.06
C PRO A 30 -16.75 0.35 6.09
N LEU A 31 -17.17 0.43 4.83
CA LEU A 31 -16.54 1.28 3.83
C LEU A 31 -17.02 2.72 4.00
N THR A 32 -16.26 3.50 4.75
CA THR A 32 -16.46 4.93 4.96
C THR A 32 -15.44 5.71 4.15
N THR A 33 -15.64 7.02 3.99
CA THR A 33 -14.63 7.89 3.36
C THR A 33 -13.26 7.77 4.04
N THR A 34 -13.24 7.62 5.36
CA THR A 34 -12.01 7.45 6.14
C THR A 34 -11.31 6.14 5.84
N THR A 35 -12.02 5.01 5.74
CA THR A 35 -11.39 3.72 5.43
C THR A 35 -11.01 3.61 3.95
N LEU A 36 -11.86 4.13 3.06
CA LEU A 36 -11.63 4.11 1.61
C LEU A 36 -10.45 5.00 1.18
N ILE A 37 -10.16 6.10 1.88
CA ILE A 37 -9.04 7.00 1.54
C ILE A 37 -7.84 6.78 2.48
N GLY A 38 -8.10 6.62 3.78
CA GLY A 38 -7.05 6.49 4.78
C GLY A 38 -6.21 5.22 4.62
N LEU A 39 -6.83 4.08 4.28
CA LEU A 39 -6.10 2.82 4.07
C LEU A 39 -5.20 2.85 2.83
N PRO A 40 -5.63 3.36 1.66
CA PRO A 40 -4.72 3.59 0.53
C PRO A 40 -3.54 4.51 0.87
N ILE A 41 -3.76 5.61 1.60
CA ILE A 41 -2.69 6.52 2.01
C ILE A 41 -1.70 5.79 2.94
N ALA A 42 -2.21 5.07 3.94
CA ALA A 42 -1.39 4.26 4.83
C ALA A 42 -0.60 3.18 4.07
N GLY A 43 -1.25 2.53 3.09
CA GLY A 43 -0.63 1.56 2.19
C GLY A 43 0.51 2.17 1.36
N ILE A 44 0.34 3.37 0.82
CA ILE A 44 1.41 4.10 0.11
C ILE A 44 2.61 4.34 1.03
N VAL A 45 2.37 4.89 2.23
CA VAL A 45 3.44 5.17 3.19
C VAL A 45 4.19 3.88 3.53
N LEU A 46 3.46 2.80 3.82
CA LEU A 46 4.04 1.49 4.09
C LEU A 46 4.84 0.96 2.88
N GLY A 47 4.29 1.04 1.67
CA GLY A 47 4.95 0.59 0.45
C GLY A 47 6.24 1.35 0.15
N ILE A 48 6.28 2.66 0.40
CA ILE A 48 7.49 3.48 0.29
C ILE A 48 8.53 3.06 1.33
N LEU A 49 8.12 2.91 2.61
CA LEU A 49 9.02 2.50 3.69
C LEU A 49 9.62 1.11 3.42
N LEU A 50 8.80 0.15 2.98
CA LEU A 50 9.24 -1.19 2.63
C LEU A 50 10.16 -1.17 1.40
N ALA A 51 9.86 -0.38 0.37
CA ALA A 51 10.72 -0.26 -0.80
C ALA A 51 12.07 0.39 -0.48
N ALA A 52 12.10 1.32 0.48
CA ALA A 52 13.32 1.92 1.01
C ALA A 52 14.17 0.90 1.78
N TRP A 53 13.53 0.02 2.56
CA TRP A 53 14.20 -1.00 3.37
C TRP A 53 14.53 -2.29 2.61
N ALA A 54 13.87 -2.55 1.48
CA ALA A 54 14.02 -3.79 0.73
C ALA A 54 15.46 -3.96 0.16
N PRO A 55 16.13 -5.09 0.48
CA PRO A 55 17.51 -5.38 0.07
C PRO A 55 17.65 -5.82 -1.40
N PHE A 56 16.56 -5.92 -2.17
CA PHE A 56 16.56 -6.42 -3.56
C PHE A 56 17.05 -5.39 -4.59
N GLY A 57 18.25 -4.87 -4.38
CA GLY A 57 18.95 -3.94 -5.28
C GLY A 57 20.22 -4.50 -5.92
N ARG A 58 20.42 -5.83 -5.91
CA ARG A 58 21.51 -6.49 -6.64
C ARG A 58 20.95 -7.61 -7.50
N ARG A 59 20.63 -7.30 -8.75
CA ARG A 59 20.87 -8.20 -9.89
C ARG A 59 21.33 -7.37 -11.07
N ARG A 60 22.40 -7.89 -11.68
CA ARG A 60 23.26 -7.35 -12.74
C ARG A 60 22.48 -6.76 -13.91
#